data_AF-K9RBQ8-F1
#
_entry.id   AF-K9RBQ8-F1
#
_cell.length_a   1.000
_cell.length_b   1.000
_cell.length_c   1.000
_cell.angle_alpha   90.00
_cell.angle_beta   90.00
_cell.angle_gamma   90.00
#
_symmetry.space_group_name_H-M   'P 1'
#
loop_
_entity.id
_entity.type
_entity.pdbx_description
1 polymer ?
#
loop_
_entity_poly.entity_id
_entity_poly.type
_entity_poly.pdbx_seq_one_letter_code
_entity_poly.pdbx_strand_id
1 'polypeptide(L)'
;MNNFIKDNIVYTSDNPKLDYQIIFTRIKNGNFEYILGRFRIFRGIYSQYRKLRQLLQKPKKHLSFPSQIIHNSNIGIPTIVESIQKDSYYDQLELNGKSLASIVNAGQNLPLSTASLNLSFTYREYIHNLKAKHTIAMAHVDEPMKMDEIYRLRYDDLLLEISEKYLGYFPDQCDVRLWWSFASNLSSEERRRQLQTVDYHYDIHGFNFFYISFYLTDVDVNSGAHVLVKSSHKNKKNSMLIRSARCPDETIQQYYPQEDIVTIEGKAGKCFLEDTSCFHKALPPIERDRLFLQLRYY
;
A
#
# COMPACT_ATOMS: atom_id res chain seq x y z
N MET A 1 -8.89 -25.24 9.88
CA MET A 1 -8.60 -24.73 11.25
C MET A 1 -7.24 -24.04 11.22
N ASN A 2 -7.20 -22.78 10.76
CA ASN A 2 -5.99 -21.96 10.83
C ASN A 2 -6.21 -20.93 11.94
N ASN A 3 -5.55 -21.16 13.07
CA ASN A 3 -5.47 -20.21 14.17
C ASN A 3 -4.70 -18.99 13.69
N PHE A 4 -5.42 -18.02 13.13
CA PHE A 4 -5.01 -16.62 13.19
C PHE A 4 -4.83 -16.30 14.67
N ILE A 5 -3.56 -16.17 15.08
CA ILE A 5 -3.21 -15.61 16.37
C ILE A 5 -3.98 -14.27 16.46
N LYS A 6 -4.88 -14.17 17.43
CA LYS A 6 -5.59 -12.93 17.76
C LYS A 6 -4.54 -11.87 18.06
N ASP A 7 -4.27 -10.99 17.09
CA ASP A 7 -3.36 -9.84 17.17
C ASP A 7 -3.94 -8.73 18.06
N ASN A 8 -4.38 -9.06 19.29
CA ASN A 8 -4.74 -8.09 20.32
C ASN A 8 -3.52 -7.74 21.19
N ILE A 9 -2.35 -7.55 20.58
CA ILE A 9 -1.21 -6.94 21.26
C ILE A 9 -1.19 -5.47 20.89
N VAL A 10 -1.56 -4.62 21.84
CA VAL A 10 -1.34 -3.17 21.80
C VAL A 10 0.16 -2.95 21.58
N TYR A 11 0.53 -2.58 20.36
CA TYR A 11 1.93 -2.39 19.96
C TYR A 11 2.50 -1.18 20.68
N THR A 12 3.62 -1.40 21.37
CA THR A 12 4.36 -0.36 22.06
C THR A 12 5.66 -0.15 21.30
N SER A 13 5.78 0.96 20.58
CA SER A 13 7.08 1.56 20.26
C SER A 13 7.98 1.74 21.49
N ASP A 14 7.40 1.58 22.69
CA ASP A 14 7.98 1.88 23.98
C ASP A 14 8.51 0.63 24.72
N ASN A 15 8.37 -0.58 24.14
CA ASN A 15 8.90 -1.81 24.74
C ASN A 15 9.77 -2.65 23.78
N PRO A 16 11.08 -2.38 23.71
CA PRO A 16 12.01 -3.12 22.86
C PRO A 16 12.03 -4.64 23.10
N LYS A 17 11.70 -5.11 24.30
CA LYS A 17 11.70 -6.56 24.61
C LYS A 17 10.57 -7.29 23.86
N LEU A 18 9.44 -6.63 23.66
CA LEU A 18 8.29 -7.19 22.95
C LEU A 18 8.57 -7.31 21.44
N ASP A 19 9.29 -6.34 20.87
CA ASP A 19 9.72 -6.35 19.48
C ASP A 19 10.65 -7.53 19.17
N TYR A 20 11.64 -7.79 20.04
CA TYR A 20 12.55 -8.91 19.87
C TYR A 20 11.84 -10.25 19.99
N GLN A 21 10.82 -10.38 20.85
CA GLN A 21 10.01 -11.60 20.93
C GLN A 21 9.27 -11.87 19.63
N ILE A 22 8.61 -10.87 19.04
CA ILE A 22 7.90 -11.01 17.76
C ILE A 22 8.88 -11.43 16.64
N ILE A 23 10.04 -10.79 16.56
CA ILE A 23 11.07 -11.12 15.57
C ILE A 23 11.59 -12.54 15.80
N PHE A 24 11.90 -12.92 17.03
CA PHE A 24 12.40 -14.25 17.38
C PHE A 24 11.37 -15.35 17.09
N THR A 25 10.10 -15.13 17.42
CA THR A 25 9.02 -16.05 17.05
C THR A 25 8.94 -16.22 15.53
N ARG A 26 9.07 -15.13 14.75
CA ARG A 26 9.09 -15.20 13.28
C ARG A 26 10.32 -15.93 12.74
N ILE A 27 11.51 -15.77 13.34
CA ILE A 27 12.71 -16.57 13.02
C ILE A 27 12.42 -18.05 13.24
N LYS A 28 11.92 -18.40 14.43
CA LYS A 28 11.65 -19.80 14.81
C LYS A 28 10.65 -20.48 13.89
N ASN A 29 9.70 -19.72 13.34
CA ASN A 29 8.70 -20.20 12.40
C ASN A 29 9.19 -20.23 10.93
N GLY A 30 10.47 -19.92 10.66
CA GLY A 30 11.05 -19.98 9.32
C GLY A 30 10.66 -18.81 8.40
N ASN A 31 10.14 -17.71 8.94
CA ASN A 31 9.74 -16.52 8.17
C ASN A 31 10.95 -15.65 7.79
N PHE A 32 11.95 -16.24 7.13
CA PHE A 32 13.19 -15.55 6.76
C PHE A 32 12.94 -14.37 5.82
N GLU A 33 11.96 -14.47 4.92
CA GLU A 33 11.63 -13.40 3.99
C GLU A 33 11.21 -12.12 4.72
N TYR A 34 10.44 -12.24 5.80
CA TYR A 34 10.03 -11.11 6.63
C TYR A 34 11.21 -10.43 7.34
N ILE A 35 12.30 -11.15 7.59
CA ILE A 35 13.44 -10.62 8.33
C ILE A 35 14.43 -10.01 7.36
N LEU A 36 14.80 -10.78 6.34
CA LEU A 36 15.77 -10.38 5.33
C LEU A 36 15.21 -9.28 4.43
N GLY A 37 13.91 -9.32 4.09
CA GLY A 37 13.24 -8.31 3.27
C GLY A 37 13.27 -6.89 3.85
N ARG A 38 13.57 -6.74 5.16
CA ARG A 38 13.79 -5.44 5.81
C ARG A 38 15.06 -4.75 5.32
N PHE A 39 16.04 -5.51 4.84
CA PHE A 39 17.33 -4.97 4.43
C PHE A 39 17.41 -4.91 2.91
N ARG A 40 17.67 -3.71 2.40
CA ARG A 40 17.82 -3.43 0.96
C ARG A 40 18.76 -4.39 0.24
N ILE A 41 19.85 -4.82 0.88
CA ILE A 41 20.82 -5.76 0.29
C ILE A 41 20.15 -7.08 -0.10
N PHE A 42 19.34 -7.66 0.80
CA PHE A 42 18.65 -8.93 0.51
C PHE A 42 17.54 -8.76 -0.53
N ARG A 43 16.85 -7.61 -0.55
CA ARG A 43 15.90 -7.29 -1.62
C ARG A 43 16.59 -7.26 -3.00
N GLY A 44 17.77 -6.66 -3.07
CA GLY A 44 18.60 -6.62 -4.29
C GLY A 44 19.08 -8.02 -4.71
N ILE A 45 19.59 -8.82 -3.77
CA ILE A 45 20.02 -10.20 -4.04
C ILE A 45 18.84 -11.03 -4.59
N TYR A 46 17.68 -10.92 -3.95
CA TYR A 46 16.47 -11.60 -4.40
C TYR A 46 16.07 -11.19 -5.83
N SER A 47 16.17 -9.90 -6.14
CA SER A 47 15.87 -9.37 -7.47
C SER A 47 16.78 -9.96 -8.55
N GLN A 48 18.08 -10.06 -8.27
CA GLN A 48 19.04 -10.70 -9.17
C GLN A 48 18.76 -12.21 -9.32
N TYR A 49 18.44 -12.90 -8.23
CA TYR A 49 18.05 -14.30 -8.27
C TYR A 49 16.81 -14.53 -9.15
N ARG A 50 15.76 -13.72 -8.96
CA ARG A 50 14.52 -13.77 -9.75
C ARG A 50 14.79 -13.54 -11.23
N LYS A 51 15.58 -12.52 -11.56
CA LYS A 51 16.00 -12.21 -12.94
C LYS A 51 16.69 -13.40 -13.59
N LEU A 52 17.69 -13.98 -12.94
CA LEU A 52 18.40 -15.16 -13.46
C LEU A 52 17.47 -16.36 -13.63
N ARG A 53 16.59 -16.60 -12.65
CA ARG A 53 15.61 -17.68 -12.72
C ARG A 53 14.62 -17.51 -13.87
N GLN A 54 14.22 -16.28 -14.20
CA GLN A 54 13.35 -15.98 -15.34
C GLN A 54 14.07 -16.16 -16.68
N LEU A 55 15.34 -15.75 -16.78
CA LEU A 55 16.16 -15.96 -17.98
C LEU A 55 16.39 -17.45 -18.30
N LEU A 56 16.48 -18.30 -17.27
CA LEU A 56 16.63 -19.75 -17.42
C LEU A 56 15.31 -20.47 -17.73
N GLN A 57 14.17 -19.83 -17.49
CA GLN A 57 12.85 -20.38 -17.83
C GLN A 57 12.50 -20.08 -19.27
N LYS A 58 11.67 -20.94 -19.89
CA LYS A 58 11.11 -20.63 -21.21
C LYS A 58 10.30 -19.33 -21.11
N PRO A 59 10.42 -18.41 -22.08
CA PRO A 59 9.65 -17.17 -22.08
C PRO A 59 8.17 -17.52 -22.04
N LYS A 60 7.49 -17.05 -20.99
CA LYS A 60 6.04 -17.16 -20.87
C LYS A 60 5.43 -15.97 -21.59
N LYS A 61 4.38 -16.20 -22.38
CA LYS A 61 3.58 -15.08 -22.89
C LYS A 61 2.86 -14.47 -21.68
N HIS A 62 3.16 -13.22 -21.38
CA HIS A 62 2.48 -12.50 -20.32
C HIS A 62 1.21 -11.86 -20.87
N LEU A 63 0.14 -11.92 -20.08
CA LEU A 63 -1.07 -11.16 -20.39
C LEU A 63 -0.76 -9.69 -20.17
N SER A 64 -1.17 -8.85 -21.12
CA SER A 64 -0.95 -7.42 -21.06
C SER A 64 -2.06 -6.69 -21.82
N PHE A 65 -2.39 -5.48 -21.38
CA PHE A 65 -3.42 -4.63 -21.98
C PHE A 65 -2.89 -3.22 -22.19
N PRO A 66 -3.40 -2.52 -23.24
CA PRO A 66 -3.07 -1.12 -23.47
C PRO A 66 -3.31 -0.27 -22.23
N SER A 67 -2.40 0.67 -22.00
CA SER A 67 -2.39 1.42 -20.76
C SER A 67 -3.65 2.26 -20.57
N GLN A 68 -4.15 2.24 -19.34
CA GLN A 68 -5.23 3.05 -18.81
C GLN A 68 -4.69 4.31 -18.12
N ILE A 69 -3.38 4.53 -18.12
CA ILE A 69 -2.70 5.59 -17.39
C ILE A 69 -2.36 6.75 -18.33
N ILE A 70 -2.61 7.96 -17.84
CA ILE A 70 -2.20 9.23 -18.43
C ILE A 70 -0.91 9.68 -17.74
N HIS A 71 0.06 10.03 -18.56
CA HIS A 71 1.29 10.69 -18.12
C HIS A 71 1.07 12.20 -18.11
N ASN A 72 1.08 12.81 -16.92
CA ASN A 72 0.99 14.26 -16.78
C ASN A 72 2.34 14.96 -17.06
N SER A 73 3.40 14.18 -17.31
CA SER A 73 4.74 14.65 -17.66
C SER A 73 5.30 13.86 -18.84
N ASN A 74 6.05 14.53 -19.72
CA ASN A 74 6.74 13.90 -20.86
C ASN A 74 8.00 13.12 -20.45
N ILE A 75 8.08 12.62 -19.21
CA ILE A 75 9.25 11.88 -18.74
C ILE A 75 9.14 10.39 -19.07
N GLY A 76 10.27 9.79 -19.42
CA GLY A 76 10.35 8.36 -19.71
C GLY A 76 10.34 7.50 -18.45
N ILE A 77 10.01 6.23 -18.62
CA ILE A 77 10.01 5.21 -17.57
C ILE A 77 11.33 5.15 -16.78
N PRO A 78 12.53 5.27 -17.40
CA PRO A 78 13.78 5.28 -16.63
C PRO A 78 13.81 6.37 -15.55
N THR A 79 13.34 7.59 -15.86
CA THR A 79 13.29 8.70 -14.92
C THR A 79 12.28 8.46 -13.79
N ILE A 80 11.15 7.81 -14.09
CA ILE A 80 10.17 7.39 -13.07
C ILE A 80 10.83 6.40 -12.10
N VAL A 81 11.51 5.38 -12.62
CA VAL A 81 12.17 4.36 -11.82
C VAL A 81 13.30 4.97 -10.98
N GLU A 82 14.08 5.88 -11.55
CA GLU A 82 15.11 6.65 -10.82
C GLU A 82 14.51 7.47 -9.68
N SER A 83 13.36 8.14 -9.89
CA SER A 83 12.63 8.86 -8.84
C SER A 83 12.29 7.93 -7.68
N ILE A 84 11.75 6.73 -7.95
CA ILE A 84 11.36 5.79 -6.89
C ILE A 84 12.60 5.22 -6.18
N GLN A 85 13.66 4.88 -6.92
CA GLN A 85 14.92 4.40 -6.33
C GLN A 85 15.60 5.48 -5.47
N LYS A 86 15.48 6.74 -5.88
CA LYS A 86 16.03 7.88 -5.16
C LYS A 86 15.19 8.22 -3.94
N ASP A 87 13.92 8.53 -4.16
CA ASP A 87 13.05 9.23 -3.22
C ASP A 87 11.95 8.35 -2.61
N SER A 88 11.85 7.07 -3.01
CA SER A 88 10.85 6.06 -2.62
C SER A 88 9.49 6.16 -3.32
N TYR A 89 9.23 7.19 -4.12
CA TYR A 89 7.94 7.35 -4.78
C TYR A 89 7.98 8.15 -6.10
N TYR A 90 6.87 8.13 -6.82
CA TYR A 90 6.56 9.00 -7.96
C TYR A 90 5.04 9.17 -8.09
N ASP A 91 4.52 10.39 -8.22
CA ASP A 91 3.08 10.68 -8.08
C ASP A 91 2.47 11.52 -9.22
N GLN A 92 3.14 11.59 -10.37
CA GLN A 92 2.71 12.39 -11.53
C GLN A 92 2.04 11.53 -12.62
N LEU A 93 1.34 10.46 -12.21
CA LEU A 93 0.52 9.62 -13.09
C LEU A 93 -0.96 9.81 -12.76
N GLU A 94 -1.81 9.51 -13.72
CA GLU A 94 -3.27 9.62 -13.53
C GLU A 94 -4.00 8.46 -14.24
N LEU A 95 -5.06 7.95 -13.63
CA LEU A 95 -5.97 7.00 -14.25
C LEU A 95 -6.92 7.74 -15.20
N ASN A 96 -7.09 7.25 -16.43
CA ASN A 96 -8.00 7.89 -17.36
C ASN A 96 -9.45 7.95 -16.82
N GLY A 97 -10.19 8.99 -17.25
CA GLY A 97 -11.53 9.27 -16.76
C GLY A 97 -12.56 8.15 -16.98
N LYS A 98 -12.42 7.35 -18.05
CA LYS A 98 -13.32 6.22 -18.33
C LYS A 98 -13.14 5.11 -17.31
N SER A 99 -11.89 4.69 -17.08
CA SER A 99 -11.55 3.66 -16.09
C SER A 99 -11.88 4.13 -14.67
N LEU A 100 -11.58 5.40 -14.35
CA LEU A 100 -11.94 6.01 -13.07
C LEU A 100 -13.44 5.93 -12.80
N ALA A 101 -14.27 6.42 -13.73
CA ALA A 101 -15.72 6.43 -13.57
C ALA A 101 -16.31 5.02 -13.39
N SER A 102 -15.80 4.04 -14.15
CA SER A 102 -16.26 2.65 -14.04
C SER A 102 -15.94 2.04 -12.67
N ILE A 103 -14.69 2.19 -12.20
CA ILE A 103 -14.25 1.66 -10.91
C ILE A 103 -14.99 2.34 -9.74
N VAL A 104 -15.18 3.67 -9.80
CA VAL A 104 -15.93 4.40 -8.76
C VAL A 104 -17.38 3.93 -8.70
N ASN A 105 -18.04 3.79 -9.85
CA ASN A 105 -19.41 3.28 -9.89
C ASN A 105 -19.48 1.87 -9.29
N ALA A 106 -18.56 0.98 -9.63
CA ALA A 106 -18.54 -0.37 -9.07
C ALA A 106 -18.26 -0.35 -7.55
N GLY A 107 -17.28 0.43 -7.09
CA GLY A 107 -16.92 0.56 -5.68
C GLY A 107 -18.02 1.16 -4.79
N GLN A 108 -19.00 1.86 -5.37
CA GLN A 108 -20.18 2.35 -4.65
C GLN A 108 -21.31 1.32 -4.53
N ASN A 109 -21.38 0.36 -5.46
CA ASN A 109 -22.53 -0.53 -5.60
C ASN A 109 -22.22 -2.00 -5.22
N LEU A 110 -20.95 -2.41 -5.20
CA LEU A 110 -20.58 -3.76 -4.78
C LEU A 110 -20.61 -3.93 -3.26
N PRO A 111 -20.78 -5.18 -2.78
CA PRO A 111 -20.66 -5.50 -1.36
C PRO A 111 -19.30 -5.10 -0.80
N LEU A 112 -19.34 -4.57 0.42
CA LEU A 112 -18.21 -4.21 1.24
C LEU A 112 -18.14 -5.15 2.44
N SER A 113 -16.93 -5.56 2.81
CA SER A 113 -16.67 -6.34 4.02
C SER A 113 -15.77 -5.57 5.00
N THR A 114 -16.08 -5.73 6.29
CA THR A 114 -15.26 -5.21 7.38
C THR A 114 -14.51 -6.35 8.04
N ALA A 115 -13.19 -6.22 8.20
CA ALA A 115 -12.38 -7.25 8.83
C ALA A 115 -12.72 -7.49 10.31
N SER A 116 -13.25 -6.46 10.99
CA SER A 116 -13.49 -6.47 12.44
C SER A 116 -14.92 -6.80 12.85
N LEU A 117 -15.93 -6.51 12.01
CA LEU A 117 -17.34 -6.59 12.38
C LEU A 117 -18.13 -7.69 11.65
N ASN A 118 -17.53 -8.37 10.66
CA ASN A 118 -18.20 -9.38 9.82
C ASN A 118 -19.53 -8.88 9.21
N LEU A 119 -19.61 -7.59 8.89
CA LEU A 119 -20.75 -6.98 8.21
C LEU A 119 -20.51 -6.99 6.70
N SER A 120 -21.60 -7.21 5.94
CA SER A 120 -21.66 -7.04 4.49
C SER A 120 -22.70 -5.97 4.14
N PHE A 121 -22.31 -4.97 3.37
CA PHE A 121 -23.15 -3.82 2.99
C PHE A 121 -22.57 -3.09 1.78
N THR A 122 -23.33 -2.26 1.10
CA THR A 122 -22.87 -1.37 0.03
C THR A 122 -22.51 0.02 0.57
N TYR A 123 -21.75 0.81 -0.19
CA TYR A 123 -21.46 2.20 0.21
C TYR A 123 -22.75 3.02 0.44
N ARG A 124 -23.78 2.79 -0.38
CA ARG A 124 -25.08 3.46 -0.21
C ARG A 124 -25.75 3.09 1.11
N GLU A 125 -25.77 1.81 1.48
CA GLU A 125 -26.31 1.36 2.76
C GLU A 125 -25.50 1.90 3.94
N TYR A 126 -24.19 2.03 3.78
CA TYR A 126 -23.34 2.68 4.78
C TYR A 126 -23.80 4.11 5.06
N ILE A 127 -23.91 4.93 4.02
CA ILE A 127 -24.26 6.34 4.15
C ILE A 127 -25.65 6.54 4.75
N HIS A 128 -26.64 5.74 4.36
CA HIS A 128 -28.04 5.95 4.80
C HIS A 128 -28.37 5.29 6.14
N ASN A 129 -27.76 4.13 6.47
CA ASN A 129 -28.24 3.28 7.56
C ASN A 129 -27.18 2.95 8.61
N LEU A 130 -25.95 2.63 8.19
CA LEU A 130 -24.94 2.06 9.09
C LEU A 130 -24.07 3.13 9.75
N LYS A 131 -23.78 4.24 9.08
CA LYS A 131 -22.92 5.31 9.62
C LYS A 131 -23.40 5.85 10.97
N ALA A 132 -24.73 5.90 11.17
CA ALA A 132 -25.33 6.34 12.43
C ALA A 132 -25.35 5.26 13.54
N LYS A 133 -25.18 3.98 13.17
CA LYS A 133 -25.35 2.83 14.08
C LYS A 133 -24.04 2.14 14.44
N HIS A 134 -23.01 2.28 13.61
CA HIS A 134 -21.76 1.57 13.73
C HIS A 134 -20.57 2.50 13.56
N THR A 135 -19.54 2.25 14.36
CA THR A 135 -18.22 2.86 14.19
C THR A 135 -17.42 2.04 13.20
N ILE A 136 -17.38 2.48 11.94
CA ILE A 136 -16.66 1.79 10.86
C ILE A 136 -15.60 2.75 10.32
N ALA A 137 -14.32 2.42 10.50
CA ALA A 137 -13.20 3.21 9.99
C ALA A 137 -12.89 2.90 8.52
N MET A 138 -13.06 1.65 8.10
CA MET A 138 -12.80 1.21 6.73
C MET A 138 -13.56 -0.08 6.38
N ALA A 139 -13.81 -0.29 5.09
CA ALA A 139 -14.37 -1.51 4.55
C ALA A 139 -13.82 -1.81 3.15
N HIS A 140 -13.50 -3.07 2.86
CA HIS A 140 -12.98 -3.52 1.57
C HIS A 140 -14.11 -3.82 0.62
N VAL A 141 -13.96 -3.48 -0.66
CA VAL A 141 -14.85 -3.97 -1.72
C VAL A 141 -14.54 -5.45 -1.96
N ASP A 142 -15.57 -6.27 -1.98
CA ASP A 142 -15.43 -7.70 -2.20
C ASP A 142 -15.08 -8.00 -3.66
N GLU A 143 -14.14 -8.93 -3.85
CA GLU A 143 -13.73 -9.47 -5.16
C GLU A 143 -13.44 -8.41 -6.26
N PRO A 144 -12.59 -7.39 -6.00
CA PRO A 144 -12.36 -6.28 -6.95
C PRO A 144 -11.84 -6.74 -8.32
N MET A 145 -11.19 -7.91 -8.38
CA MET A 145 -10.68 -8.52 -9.61
C MET A 145 -11.79 -9.00 -10.58
N LYS A 146 -13.06 -9.06 -10.15
CA LYS A 146 -14.19 -9.34 -11.04
C LYS A 146 -14.56 -8.13 -11.93
N MET A 147 -14.04 -6.94 -11.63
CA MET A 147 -14.21 -5.76 -12.46
C MET A 147 -13.21 -5.79 -13.63
N ASP A 148 -13.72 -5.68 -14.86
CA ASP A 148 -12.88 -5.73 -16.06
C ASP A 148 -11.82 -4.62 -16.07
N GLU A 149 -12.14 -3.42 -15.62
CA GLU A 149 -11.20 -2.29 -15.58
C GLU A 149 -10.04 -2.54 -14.62
N ILE A 150 -10.30 -3.12 -13.44
CA ILE A 150 -9.27 -3.48 -12.47
C ILE A 150 -8.46 -4.69 -12.96
N TYR A 151 -9.13 -5.68 -13.54
CA TYR A 151 -8.45 -6.83 -14.15
C TYR A 151 -7.48 -6.39 -15.23
N ARG A 152 -7.90 -5.47 -16.12
CA ARG A 152 -7.02 -4.88 -17.14
C ARG A 152 -5.92 -4.03 -16.53
N LEU A 153 -6.20 -3.28 -15.46
CA LEU A 153 -5.21 -2.42 -14.79
C LEU A 153 -4.08 -3.22 -14.13
N ARG A 154 -4.40 -4.40 -13.59
CA ARG A 154 -3.40 -5.36 -13.08
C ARG A 154 -2.41 -5.83 -14.16
N TYR A 155 -2.82 -5.80 -15.41
CA TYR A 155 -2.00 -6.22 -16.55
C TYR A 155 -1.74 -5.05 -17.51
N ASP A 156 -1.73 -3.82 -16.99
CA ASP A 156 -1.48 -2.61 -17.77
C ASP A 156 -0.02 -2.58 -18.25
N ASP A 157 0.19 -2.40 -19.57
CA ASP A 157 1.52 -2.45 -20.19
C ASP A 157 2.52 -1.49 -19.52
N LEU A 158 2.10 -0.26 -19.23
CA LEU A 158 2.96 0.76 -18.61
C LEU A 158 3.30 0.39 -17.17
N LEU A 159 2.29 -0.02 -16.39
CA LEU A 159 2.49 -0.36 -14.97
C LEU A 159 3.36 -1.61 -14.82
N LEU A 160 3.18 -2.60 -15.69
CA LEU A 160 4.02 -3.80 -15.73
C LEU A 160 5.47 -3.44 -16.09
N GLU A 161 5.70 -2.59 -17.09
CA GLU A 161 7.06 -2.18 -17.48
C GLU A 161 7.77 -1.39 -16.36
N ILE A 162 7.07 -0.45 -15.72
CA ILE A 162 7.61 0.29 -14.57
C ILE A 162 7.95 -0.67 -13.43
N SER A 163 7.02 -1.58 -13.11
CA SER A 163 7.20 -2.56 -12.04
C SER A 163 8.37 -3.50 -12.32
N GLU A 164 8.49 -4.01 -13.54
CA GLU A 164 9.60 -4.89 -13.95
C GLU A 164 10.95 -4.18 -13.83
N LYS A 165 11.06 -2.95 -14.33
CA LYS A 165 12.31 -2.17 -14.24
C LYS A 165 12.66 -1.81 -12.80
N TYR A 166 11.66 -1.50 -11.97
CA TYR A 166 11.89 -1.20 -10.57
C TYR A 166 12.30 -2.44 -9.76
N LEU A 167 11.58 -3.55 -9.92
CA LEU A 167 11.85 -4.81 -9.23
C LEU A 167 13.11 -5.50 -9.75
N GLY A 168 13.51 -5.25 -11.00
CA GLY A 168 14.64 -5.89 -11.67
C GLY A 168 14.32 -7.25 -12.31
N TYR A 169 13.05 -7.64 -12.31
CA TYR A 169 12.51 -8.88 -12.87
C TYR A 169 11.02 -8.70 -13.15
N PHE A 170 10.44 -9.51 -14.04
CA PHE A 170 9.03 -9.40 -14.39
C PHE A 170 8.13 -9.80 -13.20
N PRO A 171 7.15 -8.98 -12.78
CA PRO A 171 6.29 -9.33 -11.65
C PRO A 171 5.29 -10.42 -12.04
N ASP A 172 5.34 -11.58 -11.38
CA ASP A 172 4.47 -12.72 -11.71
C ASP A 172 3.23 -12.82 -10.82
N GLN A 173 3.17 -12.03 -9.76
CA GLN A 173 2.03 -11.94 -8.85
C GLN A 173 1.66 -10.47 -8.63
N CYS A 174 0.36 -10.23 -8.44
CA CYS A 174 -0.17 -8.93 -8.07
C CYS A 174 -1.35 -9.12 -7.13
N ASP A 175 -1.24 -8.57 -5.92
CA ASP A 175 -2.39 -8.43 -5.03
C ASP A 175 -3.15 -7.15 -5.37
N VAL A 176 -4.47 -7.22 -5.29
CA VAL A 176 -5.35 -6.09 -5.61
C VAL A 176 -6.29 -5.85 -4.44
N ARG A 177 -6.34 -4.60 -3.99
CA ARG A 177 -7.18 -4.16 -2.88
C ARG A 177 -7.92 -2.90 -3.28
N LEU A 178 -9.22 -2.90 -3.07
CA LEU A 178 -10.09 -1.74 -3.21
C LEU A 178 -10.83 -1.54 -1.90
N TRP A 179 -10.81 -0.35 -1.32
CA TRP A 179 -11.48 -0.12 -0.04
C TRP A 179 -11.90 1.33 0.15
N TRP A 180 -12.92 1.49 0.99
CA TRP A 180 -13.34 2.76 1.54
C TRP A 180 -12.65 2.99 2.89
N SER A 181 -12.14 4.20 3.08
CA SER A 181 -11.77 4.75 4.39
C SER A 181 -12.82 5.81 4.74
N PHE A 182 -13.53 5.66 5.85
CA PHE A 182 -14.69 6.49 6.17
C PHE A 182 -14.37 7.66 7.10
N ALA A 183 -14.88 8.83 6.75
CA ALA A 183 -14.80 10.05 7.53
C ALA A 183 -15.51 9.90 8.87
N SER A 184 -14.76 10.10 9.96
CA SER A 184 -15.26 9.95 11.32
C SER A 184 -14.37 10.63 12.36
N ASN A 185 -14.92 10.85 13.56
CA ASN A 185 -14.16 11.35 14.71
C ASN A 185 -13.55 10.22 15.56
N LEU A 186 -13.34 9.04 14.96
CA LEU A 186 -12.73 7.91 15.66
C LEU A 186 -11.31 8.27 16.11
N SER A 187 -10.99 7.92 17.35
CA SER A 187 -9.64 8.01 17.90
C SER A 187 -8.67 7.13 17.13
N SER A 188 -7.37 7.44 17.20
CA SER A 188 -6.33 6.60 16.59
C SER A 188 -6.37 5.15 17.11
N GLU A 189 -6.78 4.93 18.37
CA GLU A 189 -6.92 3.60 18.94
C GLU A 189 -8.07 2.81 18.31
N GLU A 190 -9.24 3.43 18.14
CA GLU A 190 -10.38 2.81 17.45
C GLU A 190 -10.04 2.48 15.99
N ARG A 191 -9.34 3.39 15.31
CA ARG A 191 -8.86 3.17 13.94
C ARG A 191 -7.88 2.00 13.84
N ARG A 192 -6.92 1.91 14.77
CA ARG A 192 -5.99 0.77 14.88
C ARG A 192 -6.72 -0.55 15.08
N ARG A 193 -7.72 -0.61 15.97
CA ARG A 193 -8.54 -1.82 16.21
C ARG A 193 -9.28 -2.28 14.96
N GLN A 194 -9.53 -1.37 14.02
CA GLN A 194 -10.16 -1.63 12.73
C GLN A 194 -9.15 -1.73 11.59
N LEU A 195 -7.88 -1.99 11.90
CA LEU A 195 -6.77 -2.22 10.97
C LEU A 195 -6.43 -1.03 10.05
N GLN A 196 -6.92 0.17 10.36
CA GLN A 196 -6.51 1.36 9.64
C GLN A 196 -5.09 1.78 10.08
N THR A 197 -4.19 1.93 9.10
CA THR A 197 -2.77 2.19 9.32
C THR A 197 -2.47 3.68 9.50
N VAL A 198 -2.93 4.22 10.63
CA VAL A 198 -2.77 5.65 10.99
C VAL A 198 -1.42 6.01 11.63
N ASP A 199 -0.64 5.01 12.03
CA ASP A 199 0.72 5.22 12.57
C ASP A 199 1.77 5.01 11.47
N TYR A 200 2.92 5.69 11.56
CA TYR A 200 4.02 5.43 10.64
C TYR A 200 4.48 3.98 10.73
N HIS A 201 4.65 3.35 9.58
CA HIS A 201 5.19 2.01 9.43
C HIS A 201 5.88 1.86 8.09
N TYR A 202 6.60 0.77 7.91
CA TYR A 202 7.00 0.32 6.58
C TYR A 202 6.55 -1.12 6.37
N ASP A 203 6.24 -1.43 5.12
CA ASP A 203 5.75 -2.75 4.76
C ASP A 203 6.88 -3.76 4.62
N ILE A 204 6.53 -5.01 4.85
CA ILE A 204 7.44 -6.14 4.69
C ILE A 204 6.64 -7.29 4.08
N HIS A 205 6.57 -7.31 2.75
CA HIS A 205 5.87 -8.33 1.97
C HIS A 205 6.87 -9.21 1.21
N GLY A 206 7.48 -10.16 1.91
CA GLY A 206 8.51 -11.04 1.34
C GLY A 206 9.82 -10.29 1.09
N PHE A 207 10.51 -10.63 -0.01
CA PHE A 207 11.83 -10.09 -0.32
C PHE A 207 11.84 -8.84 -1.19
N ASN A 208 10.89 -8.65 -2.11
CA ASN A 208 10.79 -7.41 -2.87
C ASN A 208 9.35 -7.28 -3.39
N PHE A 209 8.86 -6.05 -3.43
CA PHE A 209 7.49 -5.74 -3.85
C PHE A 209 7.42 -4.28 -4.23
N PHE A 210 6.34 -3.90 -4.92
CA PHE A 210 6.15 -2.55 -5.41
C PHE A 210 4.67 -2.19 -5.42
N TYR A 211 4.34 -0.99 -4.93
CA TYR A 211 2.96 -0.53 -4.86
C TYR A 211 2.64 0.49 -5.94
N ILE A 212 1.44 0.35 -6.47
CA ILE A 212 0.79 1.31 -7.34
C ILE A 212 -0.58 1.60 -6.75
N SER A 213 -0.81 2.87 -6.42
CA SER A 213 -1.95 3.31 -5.64
C SER A 213 -2.73 4.37 -6.40
N PHE A 214 -4.05 4.35 -6.25
CA PHE A 214 -4.96 5.26 -6.93
C PHE A 214 -5.94 5.89 -5.95
N TYR A 215 -6.03 7.21 -5.99
CA TYR A 215 -7.15 7.93 -5.40
C TYR A 215 -8.33 7.88 -6.37
N LEU A 216 -9.44 7.27 -5.95
CA LEU A 216 -10.67 7.19 -6.74
C LEU A 216 -11.70 8.24 -6.34
N THR A 217 -11.39 9.02 -5.30
CA THR A 217 -12.08 10.24 -4.88
C THR A 217 -11.05 11.37 -4.79
N ASP A 218 -11.52 12.61 -4.67
CA ASP A 218 -10.63 13.73 -4.29
C ASP A 218 -10.05 13.47 -2.91
N VAL A 219 -8.74 13.68 -2.76
CA VAL A 219 -8.01 13.45 -1.51
C VAL A 219 -7.16 14.64 -1.10
N ASP A 220 -7.35 15.08 0.13
CA ASP A 220 -6.55 16.07 0.84
C ASP A 220 -6.19 15.57 2.26
N VAL A 221 -5.53 16.43 3.03
CA VAL A 221 -5.18 16.17 4.44
C VAL A 221 -6.38 15.80 5.34
N ASN A 222 -7.60 16.24 5.01
CA ASN A 222 -8.81 16.02 5.80
C ASN A 222 -9.63 14.82 5.33
N SER A 223 -9.31 14.25 4.17
CA SER A 223 -9.96 13.06 3.62
C SER A 223 -9.02 11.86 3.56
N GLY A 224 -7.98 11.86 4.39
CA GLY A 224 -7.08 10.74 4.58
C GLY A 224 -5.99 10.60 3.52
N ALA A 225 -5.29 11.68 3.20
CA ALA A 225 -4.09 11.61 2.36
C ALA A 225 -3.04 10.63 2.90
N HIS A 226 -2.29 10.03 1.97
CA HIS A 226 -1.13 9.20 2.26
C HIS A 226 0.08 10.07 2.57
N VAL A 227 0.82 9.72 3.61
CA VAL A 227 2.03 10.43 4.03
C VAL A 227 3.19 9.46 3.99
N LEU A 228 4.33 9.87 3.44
CA LEU A 228 5.54 9.08 3.37
C LEU A 228 6.77 9.90 3.76
N VAL A 229 7.83 9.19 4.13
CA VAL A 229 9.15 9.76 4.40
C VAL A 229 10.09 9.40 3.27
N LYS A 230 10.44 10.39 2.46
CA LYS A 230 11.30 10.24 1.28
C LYS A 230 12.60 9.53 1.62
N SER A 231 13.07 8.71 0.68
CA SER A 231 14.35 8.00 0.80
C SER A 231 14.50 7.06 2.00
N SER A 232 13.50 6.94 2.88
CA SER A 232 13.65 6.15 4.10
C SER A 232 13.69 4.65 3.81
N HIS A 233 13.24 4.17 2.65
CA HIS A 233 13.44 2.77 2.20
C HIS A 233 14.92 2.33 2.18
N LYS A 234 15.84 3.28 2.08
CA LYS A 234 17.29 3.04 2.11
C LYS A 234 18.04 3.77 3.24
N ASN A 235 17.42 4.77 3.87
CA ASN A 235 18.04 5.62 4.90
C ASN A 235 17.46 5.38 6.31
N LYS A 236 17.22 4.12 6.69
CA LYS A 236 16.83 3.74 8.06
C LYS A 236 18.06 3.44 8.92
N LYS A 237 18.00 3.76 10.21
CA LYS A 237 18.95 3.22 11.20
C LYS A 237 18.81 1.70 11.28
N ASN A 238 19.92 1.00 11.53
CA ASN A 238 19.89 -0.44 11.80
C ASN A 238 18.93 -0.80 12.94
N SER A 239 18.84 0.06 13.96
CA SER A 239 17.90 -0.12 15.07
C SER A 239 16.42 -0.10 14.64
N MET A 240 16.07 0.65 13.59
CA MET A 240 14.72 0.67 13.02
C MET A 240 14.43 -0.60 12.21
N LEU A 241 15.46 -1.23 11.64
CA LEU A 241 15.31 -2.47 10.87
C LEU A 241 15.18 -3.72 11.75
N ILE A 242 15.79 -3.73 12.94
CA ILE A 242 15.78 -4.87 13.87
C ILE A 242 14.72 -4.77 14.98
N ARG A 243 13.79 -3.83 14.88
CA ARG A 243 12.68 -3.59 15.83
C ARG A 243 11.32 -3.63 15.13
N SER A 244 10.26 -3.17 15.79
CA SER A 244 8.95 -2.98 15.17
C SER A 244 9.08 -2.22 13.85
N ALA A 245 8.28 -2.63 12.85
CA ALA A 245 8.17 -1.89 11.60
C ALA A 245 7.34 -0.61 11.75
N ARG A 246 6.58 -0.48 12.86
CA ARG A 246 5.89 0.76 13.25
C ARG A 246 6.84 1.71 13.97
N CYS A 247 6.66 3.00 13.75
CA CYS A 247 7.50 4.06 14.32
C CYS A 247 6.61 5.22 14.80
N PRO A 248 6.87 5.79 16.00
CA PRO A 248 6.16 6.98 16.46
C PRO A 248 6.45 8.21 15.61
N ASP A 249 5.48 9.10 15.53
CA ASP A 249 5.60 10.41 14.86
C ASP A 249 6.80 11.21 15.39
N GLU A 250 7.02 11.24 16.70
CA GLU A 250 8.12 11.98 17.33
C GLU A 250 9.48 11.43 16.89
N THR A 251 9.58 10.11 16.73
CA THR A 251 10.82 9.47 16.26
C THR A 251 11.07 9.79 14.78
N ILE A 252 10.02 9.82 13.96
CA ILE A 252 10.11 10.23 12.56
C ILE A 252 10.56 11.69 12.46
N GLN A 253 9.91 12.60 13.16
CA GLN A 253 10.23 14.03 13.17
C GLN A 253 11.62 14.35 13.72
N GLN A 254 12.10 13.57 14.70
CA GLN A 254 13.45 13.76 15.24
C GLN A 254 14.53 13.30 14.26
N TYR A 255 14.26 12.27 13.44
CA TYR A 255 15.29 11.63 12.63
C TYR A 255 15.30 12.05 11.16
N TYR A 256 14.15 12.43 10.62
CA TYR A 256 14.01 12.85 9.23
C TYR A 256 13.70 14.33 9.13
N PRO A 257 14.31 15.06 8.18
CA PRO A 257 13.95 16.44 7.91
C PRO A 257 12.48 16.59 7.53
N GLN A 258 11.86 17.71 7.90
CA GLN A 258 10.43 17.95 7.64
C GLN A 258 10.14 17.99 6.13
N GLU A 259 11.08 18.48 5.33
CA GLU A 259 11.00 18.52 3.87
C GLU A 259 11.00 17.14 3.21
N ASP A 260 11.47 16.11 3.92
CA ASP A 260 11.41 14.72 3.46
C ASP A 260 10.07 14.05 3.82
N ILE A 261 9.22 14.68 4.62
CA ILE A 261 7.89 14.17 4.95
C ILE A 261 6.89 14.72 3.93
N VAL A 262 6.47 13.87 3.00
CA VAL A 262 5.59 14.23 1.89
C VAL A 262 4.18 13.75 2.17
N THR A 263 3.21 14.64 1.99
CA THR A 263 1.78 14.28 1.94
C THR A 263 1.34 14.27 0.48
N ILE A 264 0.84 13.12 0.02
CA ILE A 264 0.35 12.97 -1.35
C ILE A 264 -1.14 13.33 -1.36
N GLU A 265 -1.45 14.54 -1.81
CA GLU A 265 -2.82 15.01 -2.09
C GLU A 265 -3.10 14.97 -3.60
N GLY A 266 -4.37 14.94 -4.00
CA GLY A 266 -4.74 15.01 -5.41
C GLY A 266 -6.21 14.77 -5.69
N LYS A 267 -6.58 15.03 -6.94
CA LYS A 267 -7.94 14.78 -7.45
C LYS A 267 -8.17 13.29 -7.70
N ALA A 268 -9.44 12.90 -7.77
CA ALA A 268 -9.83 11.57 -8.23
C ALA A 268 -9.14 11.25 -9.57
N GLY A 269 -8.52 10.08 -9.66
CA GLY A 269 -7.67 9.67 -10.76
C GLY A 269 -6.18 9.69 -10.43
N LYS A 270 -5.72 10.45 -9.42
CA LYS A 270 -4.29 10.51 -9.08
C LYS A 270 -3.72 9.12 -8.83
N CYS A 271 -2.63 8.79 -9.52
CA CYS A 271 -1.88 7.56 -9.39
C CYS A 271 -0.48 7.86 -8.83
N PHE A 272 -0.08 7.09 -7.83
CA PHE A 272 1.26 7.18 -7.27
C PHE A 272 1.87 5.80 -7.08
N LEU A 273 3.18 5.76 -7.29
CA LEU A 273 4.06 4.62 -7.26
C LEU A 273 4.92 4.71 -6.00
N GLU A 274 5.09 3.61 -5.28
CA GLU A 274 5.77 3.66 -3.99
C GLU A 274 6.53 2.36 -3.67
N ASP A 275 7.77 2.53 -3.18
CA ASP A 275 8.44 1.51 -2.37
C ASP A 275 8.06 1.70 -0.91
N THR A 276 6.98 1.04 -0.47
CA THR A 276 6.49 1.17 0.91
C THR A 276 7.38 0.48 1.95
N SER A 277 8.57 0.02 1.56
CA SER A 277 9.66 -0.16 2.54
C SER A 277 10.12 1.18 3.12
N CYS A 278 9.70 2.33 2.57
CA CYS A 278 9.77 3.63 3.22
C CYS A 278 8.77 3.72 4.38
N PHE A 279 9.05 4.57 5.37
CA PHE A 279 8.06 4.90 6.38
C PHE A 279 6.92 5.66 5.73
N HIS A 280 5.70 5.25 6.04
CA HIS A 280 4.48 5.84 5.53
C HIS A 280 3.31 5.59 6.50
N LYS A 281 2.23 6.34 6.32
CA LYS A 281 0.96 6.21 7.03
C LYS A 281 -0.18 6.79 6.21
N ALA A 282 -1.42 6.47 6.58
CA ALA A 282 -2.58 7.20 6.11
C ALA A 282 -3.02 8.22 7.16
N LEU A 283 -3.30 9.45 6.75
CA LEU A 283 -4.04 10.38 7.61
C LEU A 283 -5.45 9.84 7.86
N PRO A 284 -6.03 10.08 9.04
CA PRO A 284 -7.42 9.72 9.29
C PRO A 284 -8.35 10.60 8.44
N PRO A 285 -9.29 10.04 7.66
CA PRO A 285 -10.35 10.83 7.04
C PRO A 285 -11.28 11.40 8.13
N ILE A 286 -11.48 12.71 8.10
CA ILE A 286 -12.30 13.46 9.06
C ILE A 286 -13.50 14.09 8.34
N GLU A 287 -13.30 14.67 7.16
CA GLU A 287 -14.35 15.41 6.44
C GLU A 287 -15.01 14.59 5.33
N ARG A 288 -14.23 13.82 4.56
CA ARG A 288 -14.73 13.09 3.38
C ARG A 288 -14.21 11.65 3.33
N ASP A 289 -15.06 10.76 2.86
CA ASP A 289 -14.70 9.36 2.64
C ASP A 289 -13.73 9.24 1.46
N ARG A 290 -12.84 8.26 1.53
CA ARG A 290 -11.82 8.00 0.51
C ARG A 290 -11.99 6.60 -0.07
N LEU A 291 -12.22 6.51 -1.37
CA LEU A 291 -12.11 5.25 -2.12
C LEU A 291 -10.68 5.12 -2.67
N PHE A 292 -10.01 4.03 -2.31
CA PHE A 292 -8.61 3.82 -2.62
C PHE A 292 -8.40 2.45 -3.25
N LEU A 293 -7.69 2.41 -4.38
CA LEU A 293 -7.28 1.18 -5.06
C LEU A 293 -5.78 1.03 -4.95
N GLN A 294 -5.32 -0.20 -4.70
CA GLN A 294 -3.93 -0.54 -4.60
C GLN A 294 -3.62 -1.84 -5.33
N LEU A 295 -2.58 -1.80 -6.15
CA LEU A 295 -1.94 -2.94 -6.79
C LEU A 295 -0.59 -3.14 -6.12
N ARG A 296 -0.28 -4.38 -5.75
CA ARG A 296 1.02 -4.75 -5.19
C ARG A 296 1.66 -5.84 -6.03
N TYR A 297 2.69 -5.49 -6.76
CA TYR A 297 3.46 -6.40 -7.59
C TYR A 297 4.60 -7.05 -6.80
N TYR A 298 4.93 -8.29 -7.18
CA TYR A 298 5.94 -9.14 -6.53
C TYR A 298 6.88 -9.84 -7.49
#